data_AF-A7RYU0-F1
#
_entry.id   AF-A7RYU0-F1
#
_cell.length_a   1.000
_cell.length_b   1.000
_cell.length_c   1.000
_cell.angle_alpha   90.00
_cell.angle_beta   90.00
_cell.angle_gamma   90.00
#
_symmetry.space_group_name_H-M   'P 1'
#
loop_
_entity.id
_entity.type
_entity.pdbx_description
1 polymer ?
#
loop_
_entity_poly.entity_id
_entity_poly.type
_entity_poly.pdbx_seq_one_letter_code
_entity_poly.pdbx_strand_id
1 'polypeptide(L)'
;MTKAKVALESGDIVRLILQFFNAEKLHKSMRNLEKESGVTNCDLSEDVLFLRQLILDGEWDAILTFAQPLEAAEGFDVRKFRYLVLRQKFMEVLYFKSGIEGVSKSYSIEDLIKCLNHLEKDCPFKSDYTKLCWLLTVPDLSEQPEYQNWNPETARIQCFEEVLEILRAVMPVVKKRTVKRPVTPNEDRLTNLIVKGLCFESCVEYCQQRALNGDFNDDNNFTVSSNILCGTSHESTGNFISWLKSLPQDSYVSDFEPMDLDVNFHHLTK
;
A
#
# COMPACT_ATOMS: atom_id res chain seq x y z
N MET A 1 -28.48 -25.96 -18.40
CA MET A 1 -27.09 -25.58 -18.03
C MET A 1 -27.12 -24.66 -16.82
N THR A 2 -26.61 -25.09 -15.67
CA THR A 2 -26.36 -24.21 -14.51
C THR A 2 -25.18 -23.29 -14.84
N LYS A 3 -25.43 -21.98 -14.99
CA LYS A 3 -24.38 -20.97 -15.15
C LYS A 3 -23.74 -20.71 -13.79
N ALA A 4 -22.42 -20.83 -13.70
CA ALA A 4 -21.68 -20.29 -12.55
C ALA A 4 -21.74 -18.76 -12.62
N LYS A 5 -21.97 -18.09 -11.48
CA LYS A 5 -21.98 -16.63 -11.38
C LYS A 5 -20.75 -16.18 -10.60
N VAL A 6 -20.00 -15.25 -11.17
CA VAL A 6 -18.90 -14.54 -10.51
C VAL A 6 -19.29 -13.07 -10.45
N ALA A 7 -19.15 -12.46 -9.27
CA ALA A 7 -19.38 -11.04 -9.06
C ALA A 7 -18.10 -10.40 -8.54
N LEU A 8 -17.65 -9.34 -9.20
CA LEU A 8 -16.48 -8.56 -8.82
C LEU A 8 -16.90 -7.10 -8.71
N GLU A 9 -16.45 -6.44 -7.65
CA GLU A 9 -16.62 -5.00 -7.48
C GLU A 9 -15.32 -4.32 -7.94
N SER A 10 -15.45 -3.32 -8.82
CA SER A 10 -14.30 -2.55 -9.30
C SER A 10 -13.51 -1.91 -8.16
N GLY A 11 -14.20 -1.48 -7.09
CA GLY A 11 -13.56 -0.94 -5.90
C GLY A 11 -12.62 -1.93 -5.21
N ASP A 12 -12.92 -3.23 -5.21
CA ASP A 12 -12.03 -4.24 -4.63
C ASP A 12 -10.76 -4.43 -5.47
N ILE A 13 -10.88 -4.34 -6.80
CA ILE A 13 -9.73 -4.37 -7.71
C ILE A 13 -8.82 -3.16 -7.45
N VAL A 14 -9.41 -1.96 -7.29
CA VAL A 14 -8.64 -0.75 -6.95
C VAL A 14 -7.91 -0.93 -5.62
N ARG A 15 -8.54 -1.49 -4.58
CA ARG A 15 -7.89 -1.74 -3.28
C ARG A 15 -6.72 -2.71 -3.38
N LEU A 16 -6.82 -3.75 -4.22
CA LEU A 16 -5.70 -4.66 -4.51
C LEU A 16 -4.52 -3.92 -5.14
N ILE A 17 -4.78 -3.02 -6.09
CA ILE A 17 -3.73 -2.21 -6.75
C ILE A 17 -3.10 -1.23 -5.74
N LEU A 18 -3.92 -0.57 -4.92
CA LEU A 18 -3.42 0.35 -3.88
C LEU A 18 -2.52 -0.36 -2.88
N GLN A 19 -2.89 -1.57 -2.44
CA GLN A 19 -2.03 -2.37 -1.57
C GLN A 19 -0.69 -2.70 -2.25
N PHE A 20 -0.71 -3.12 -3.51
CA PHE A 20 0.51 -3.41 -4.27
C PHE A 20 1.41 -2.17 -4.38
N PHE A 21 0.84 -1.00 -4.69
CA PHE A 21 1.61 0.24 -4.72
C PHE A 21 2.21 0.62 -3.36
N ASN A 22 1.51 0.35 -2.26
CA ASN A 22 2.04 0.56 -0.92
C ASN A 22 3.24 -0.36 -0.64
N ALA A 23 3.14 -1.65 -0.97
CA ALA A 23 4.22 -2.62 -0.79
C ALA A 23 5.48 -2.24 -1.58
N GLU A 24 5.32 -1.82 -2.83
CA GLU A 24 6.43 -1.37 -3.71
C GLU A 24 6.86 0.09 -3.45
N LYS A 25 6.30 0.77 -2.45
CA LYS A 25 6.56 2.19 -2.12
C LYS A 25 6.38 3.12 -3.32
N LEU A 26 5.37 2.86 -4.14
CA LEU A 26 4.91 3.66 -5.29
C LEU A 26 3.86 4.68 -4.84
N HIS A 27 4.15 5.40 -3.76
CA HIS A 27 3.17 6.19 -3.02
C HIS A 27 2.56 7.34 -3.82
N LYS A 28 3.31 7.96 -4.73
CA LYS A 28 2.76 8.99 -5.63
C LYS A 28 1.64 8.43 -6.52
N SER A 29 1.86 7.27 -7.13
CA SER A 29 0.86 6.59 -7.95
C SER A 29 -0.33 6.14 -7.11
N MET A 30 -0.07 5.63 -5.90
CA MET A 30 -1.12 5.29 -4.93
C MET A 30 -2.02 6.49 -4.63
N ARG A 31 -1.44 7.65 -4.28
CA ARG A 31 -2.16 8.89 -4.00
C ARG A 31 -3.03 9.35 -5.17
N ASN A 32 -2.47 9.32 -6.38
CA ASN A 32 -3.20 9.73 -7.58
C ASN A 32 -4.39 8.80 -7.85
N LEU A 33 -4.20 7.49 -7.71
CA LEU A 33 -5.27 6.51 -7.90
C LEU A 33 -6.38 6.68 -6.84
N GLU A 34 -6.04 6.95 -5.57
CA GLU A 34 -7.05 7.27 -4.55
C GLU A 34 -7.86 8.52 -4.92
N LYS A 35 -7.20 9.58 -5.40
CA LYS A 35 -7.86 10.84 -5.79
C LYS A 35 -8.77 10.66 -7.01
N GLU A 36 -8.34 9.90 -8.01
CA GLU A 36 -9.10 9.67 -9.25
C GLU A 36 -10.28 8.72 -9.03
N SER A 37 -10.08 7.64 -8.27
CA SER A 37 -11.10 6.61 -8.05
C SER A 37 -12.06 6.92 -6.91
N GLY A 38 -11.66 7.77 -5.96
CA GLY A 38 -12.38 7.98 -4.70
C GLY A 38 -12.36 6.77 -3.76
N VAL A 39 -11.58 5.72 -4.07
CA VAL A 39 -11.46 4.50 -3.28
C VAL A 39 -10.18 4.56 -2.45
N THR A 40 -10.30 4.38 -1.14
CA THR A 40 -9.15 4.25 -0.23
C THR A 40 -8.99 2.80 0.23
N ASN A 41 -7.74 2.43 0.54
CA ASN A 41 -7.40 1.11 1.09
C ASN A 41 -7.26 1.14 2.62
N CYS A 42 -8.20 1.77 3.32
CA CYS A 42 -8.21 1.83 4.78
C CYS A 42 -9.64 1.99 5.32
N ASP A 43 -9.89 1.49 6.53
CA ASP A 43 -11.21 1.56 7.18
C ASP A 43 -11.25 2.65 8.26
N LEU A 44 -10.73 3.83 7.93
CA LEU A 44 -10.60 4.95 8.87
C LEU A 44 -11.89 5.76 8.97
N SER A 45 -12.18 6.34 10.14
CA SER A 45 -13.29 7.29 10.33
C SER A 45 -13.13 8.54 9.45
N GLU A 46 -14.23 9.25 9.18
CA GLU A 46 -14.20 10.43 8.28
C GLU A 46 -13.24 11.52 8.77
N ASP A 47 -13.23 11.81 10.07
CA ASP A 47 -12.32 12.82 10.66
C ASP A 47 -10.85 12.42 10.51
N VAL A 48 -10.54 11.13 10.68
CA VAL A 48 -9.18 10.60 10.51
C VAL A 48 -8.78 10.53 9.04
N LEU A 49 -9.71 10.22 8.12
CA LEU A 49 -9.49 10.30 6.68
C LEU A 49 -9.22 11.74 6.23
N PHE A 50 -9.94 12.72 6.80
CA PHE A 50 -9.71 14.13 6.53
C PHE A 50 -8.31 14.55 6.97
N LEU A 51 -7.90 14.21 8.19
CA LEU A 51 -6.54 14.49 8.67
C LEU A 51 -5.47 13.79 7.84
N ARG A 52 -5.70 12.51 7.46
CA ARG A 52 -4.83 11.78 6.53
C ARG A 52 -4.64 12.58 5.26
N GLN A 53 -5.71 13.11 4.69
CA GLN A 53 -5.63 13.90 3.47
C GLN A 53 -4.80 15.18 3.67
N LEU A 54 -4.99 15.90 4.77
CA LEU A 54 -4.19 17.08 5.10
C LEU A 54 -2.69 16.77 5.20
N ILE A 55 -2.32 15.69 5.91
CA ILE A 55 -0.92 15.24 6.06
C ILE A 55 -0.34 14.85 4.70
N LEU A 56 -1.08 14.06 3.93
CA LEU A 56 -0.58 13.59 2.64
C LEU A 56 -0.51 14.72 1.60
N ASP A 57 -1.35 15.75 1.68
CA ASP A 57 -1.23 16.96 0.85
C ASP A 57 -0.15 17.94 1.36
N GLY A 58 0.25 17.81 2.63
CA GLY A 58 1.28 18.64 3.27
C GLY A 58 0.75 20.01 3.71
N GLU A 59 -0.53 20.07 4.08
CA GLU A 59 -1.21 21.27 4.56
C GLU A 59 -0.92 21.49 6.05
N TRP A 60 0.36 21.72 6.38
CA TRP A 60 0.89 21.67 7.75
C TRP A 60 0.16 22.55 8.75
N ASP A 61 -0.25 23.75 8.33
CA ASP A 61 -0.93 24.69 9.24
C ASP A 61 -2.40 24.28 9.48
N ALA A 62 -3.04 23.65 8.49
CA ALA A 62 -4.38 23.06 8.64
C ALA A 62 -4.35 21.84 9.58
N ILE A 63 -3.27 21.04 9.53
CA ILE A 63 -3.06 19.89 10.44
C ILE A 63 -2.96 20.36 11.89
N LEU A 64 -2.18 21.42 12.14
CA LEU A 64 -2.07 22.00 13.49
C LEU A 64 -3.40 22.58 13.96
N THR A 65 -4.17 23.21 13.06
CA THR A 65 -5.52 23.72 13.37
C THR A 65 -6.49 22.59 13.70
N PHE A 66 -6.44 21.48 12.97
CA PHE A 66 -7.25 20.28 13.23
C PHE A 66 -7.05 19.73 14.64
N ALA A 67 -5.83 19.81 15.18
CA ALA A 67 -5.52 19.26 16.50
C ALA A 67 -5.99 20.14 17.68
N GLN A 68 -6.26 21.44 17.47
CA GLN A 68 -6.61 22.37 18.54
C GLN A 68 -7.80 21.91 19.39
N PRO A 69 -8.92 21.41 18.82
CA PRO A 69 -10.03 20.90 19.62
C PRO A 69 -9.68 19.64 20.44
N LEU A 70 -8.64 18.90 20.04
CA LEU A 70 -8.19 17.67 20.72
C LEU A 70 -7.21 17.96 21.86
N GLU A 71 -6.64 19.17 21.96
CA GLU A 71 -5.66 19.52 23.00
C GLU A 71 -6.23 19.41 24.43
N ALA A 72 -7.54 19.56 24.59
CA ALA A 72 -8.22 19.39 25.86
C ALA A 72 -8.62 17.94 26.17
N ALA A 73 -8.45 17.02 25.22
CA ALA A 73 -8.84 15.61 25.38
C ALA A 73 -7.83 14.85 26.25
N GLU A 74 -8.34 14.06 27.19
CA GLU A 74 -7.51 13.22 28.05
C GLU A 74 -6.77 12.17 27.21
N GLY A 75 -5.45 12.09 27.39
CA GLY A 75 -4.59 11.15 26.65
C GLY A 75 -4.04 11.69 25.33
N PHE A 76 -4.41 12.89 24.89
CA PHE A 76 -3.80 13.50 23.70
C PHE A 76 -2.41 14.09 24.02
N ASP A 77 -1.37 13.47 23.48
CA ASP A 77 -0.01 14.02 23.55
C ASP A 77 0.18 15.10 22.47
N VAL A 78 -0.29 16.32 22.77
CA VAL A 78 -0.15 17.48 21.87
C VAL A 78 1.30 17.77 21.52
N ARG A 79 2.23 17.59 22.47
CA ARG A 79 3.65 17.89 22.26
C ARG A 79 4.24 16.95 21.22
N LYS A 80 3.99 15.64 21.37
CA LYS A 80 4.42 14.64 20.39
C LYS A 80 3.74 14.83 19.04
N PHE A 81 2.44 15.14 19.01
CA PHE A 81 1.72 15.42 17.76
C PHE A 81 2.37 16.58 17.00
N ARG A 82 2.58 17.73 17.66
CA ARG A 82 3.22 18.90 17.04
C ARG A 82 4.64 18.59 16.57
N TYR A 83 5.41 17.85 17.37
CA TYR A 83 6.76 17.42 17.00
C TYR A 83 6.76 16.62 15.69
N LEU A 84 5.90 15.60 15.55
CA LEU A 84 5.84 14.78 14.33
C LEU A 84 5.51 15.60 13.08
N VAL A 85 4.48 16.45 13.18
CA VAL A 85 4.00 17.30 12.08
C VAL A 85 5.06 18.33 11.68
N LEU A 86 5.66 19.03 12.63
CA LEU A 86 6.68 20.04 12.37
C LEU A 86 8.00 19.42 11.90
N ARG A 87 8.36 18.23 12.41
CA ARG A 87 9.55 17.49 11.97
C ARG A 87 9.41 17.14 10.49
N GLN A 88 8.24 16.63 10.09
CA GLN A 88 7.98 16.31 8.69
C GLN A 88 7.99 17.56 7.79
N LYS A 89 7.33 18.66 8.22
CA LYS A 89 7.42 19.97 7.55
C LYS A 89 8.88 20.42 7.35
N PHE A 90 9.69 20.34 8.40
CA PHE A 90 11.10 20.70 8.36
C PHE A 90 11.90 19.85 7.35
N MET A 91 11.74 18.52 7.39
CA MET A 91 12.45 17.61 6.49
C MET A 91 12.09 17.85 5.02
N GLU A 92 10.83 18.15 4.72
CA GLU A 92 10.41 18.48 3.35
C GLU A 92 11.02 19.78 2.86
N VAL A 93 11.02 20.83 3.69
CA VAL A 93 11.65 22.10 3.30
C VAL A 93 13.15 21.90 3.04
N LEU A 94 13.82 21.07 3.85
CA LEU A 94 15.22 20.72 3.64
C LEU A 94 15.43 19.94 2.33
N TYR A 95 14.57 18.97 2.02
CA TYR A 95 14.62 18.18 0.79
C TYR A 95 14.38 19.02 -0.47
N PHE A 96 13.43 19.95 -0.47
CA PHE A 96 13.22 20.82 -1.63
C PHE A 96 14.36 21.84 -1.80
N LYS A 97 15.00 22.26 -0.70
CA LYS A 97 16.17 23.15 -0.75
C LYS A 97 17.39 22.48 -1.41
N SER A 98 17.59 21.17 -1.27
CA SER A 98 18.71 20.46 -1.91
C SER A 98 18.55 20.33 -3.43
N GLY A 99 17.43 20.76 -4.01
CA GLY A 99 17.24 20.87 -5.46
C GLY A 99 16.89 19.56 -6.18
N ILE A 100 16.60 18.48 -5.44
CA ILE A 100 16.44 17.12 -5.96
C ILE A 100 15.23 16.96 -6.91
N GLU A 101 14.23 17.83 -6.87
CA GLU A 101 13.03 17.68 -7.71
C GLU A 101 12.69 18.89 -8.61
N GLY A 102 13.51 19.94 -8.68
CA GLY A 102 13.23 21.12 -9.52
C GLY A 102 11.94 21.88 -9.18
N VAL A 103 11.17 21.42 -8.20
CA VAL A 103 10.01 22.10 -7.64
C VAL A 103 10.50 23.00 -6.51
N SER A 104 10.98 24.18 -6.88
CA SER A 104 11.20 25.28 -5.95
C SER A 104 9.84 25.75 -5.42
N LYS A 105 9.22 24.99 -4.50
CA LYS A 105 8.21 25.59 -3.63
C LYS A 105 8.90 26.72 -2.87
N SER A 106 8.22 27.84 -2.77
CA SER A 106 8.62 29.13 -2.19
C SER A 106 8.90 29.06 -0.68
N TYR A 107 9.74 28.13 -0.24
CA TYR A 107 10.11 28.02 1.17
C TYR A 107 11.31 28.89 1.44
N SER A 108 11.13 29.86 2.32
CA SER A 108 12.21 30.76 2.71
C SER A 108 13.06 30.14 3.83
N ILE A 109 14.31 30.61 3.95
CA ILE A 109 15.17 30.26 5.10
C ILE A 109 14.51 30.69 6.42
N GLU A 110 13.71 31.75 6.41
CA GLU A 110 12.97 32.20 7.58
C GLU A 110 11.93 31.17 8.05
N ASP A 111 11.28 30.47 7.12
CA ASP A 111 10.30 29.43 7.45
C ASP A 111 10.97 28.21 8.10
N LEU A 112 12.20 27.86 7.66
CA LEU A 112 13.03 26.84 8.31
C LEU A 112 13.36 27.24 9.75
N ILE A 113 13.83 28.47 9.97
CA ILE A 113 14.21 28.95 11.30
C ILE A 113 12.98 29.00 12.22
N LYS A 114 11.85 29.50 11.74
CA LYS A 114 10.59 29.47 12.50
C LYS A 114 10.20 28.05 12.88
N CYS A 115 10.21 27.13 11.92
CA CYS A 115 9.89 25.72 12.18
C CYS A 115 10.83 25.10 13.22
N LEU A 116 12.14 25.36 13.11
CA LEU A 116 13.15 24.88 14.03
C LEU A 116 12.94 25.41 15.47
N ASN A 117 12.62 26.71 15.62
CA ASN A 117 12.33 27.29 16.93
C ASN A 117 11.08 26.68 17.60
N HIS A 118 10.08 26.28 16.82
CA HIS A 118 8.94 25.54 17.34
C HIS A 118 9.34 24.12 17.75
N LEU A 119 10.16 23.44 16.93
CA LEU A 119 10.66 22.11 17.20
C LEU A 119 11.53 22.04 18.47
N GLU A 120 12.29 23.09 18.80
CA GLU A 120 13.11 23.13 20.04
C GLU A 120 12.26 22.85 21.29
N LYS A 121 11.03 23.38 21.33
CA LYS A 121 10.11 23.23 22.46
C LYS A 121 9.48 21.84 22.51
N ASP A 122 9.23 21.26 21.34
CA ASP A 122 8.45 20.03 21.20
C ASP A 122 9.29 18.76 21.07
N CYS A 123 10.61 18.88 20.84
CA CYS A 123 11.52 17.73 20.76
C CYS A 123 11.45 16.85 22.02
N PRO A 124 11.37 15.52 21.86
CA PRO A 124 11.35 14.61 23.01
C PRO A 124 12.71 14.62 23.72
N PHE A 125 13.82 14.68 22.97
CA PHE A 125 15.17 14.78 23.53
C PHE A 125 15.99 15.90 22.89
N LYS A 126 16.95 16.45 23.65
CA LYS A 126 17.89 17.49 23.17
C LYS A 126 18.76 16.99 22.01
N SER A 127 19.07 15.69 21.97
CA SER A 127 19.79 15.05 20.88
C SER A 127 19.04 15.16 19.55
N ASP A 128 17.70 15.06 19.57
CA ASP A 128 16.89 15.14 18.35
C ASP A 128 16.94 16.55 17.76
N TYR A 129 16.79 17.56 18.61
CA TYR A 129 16.95 18.95 18.19
C TYR A 129 18.35 19.23 17.62
N THR A 130 19.39 18.69 18.27
CA THR A 130 20.78 18.83 17.81
C THR A 130 20.96 18.20 16.43
N LYS A 131 20.35 17.03 16.18
CA LYS A 131 20.36 16.37 14.87
C LYS A 131 19.66 17.22 13.80
N LEU A 132 18.52 17.81 14.11
CA LEU A 132 17.80 18.71 13.19
C LEU A 132 18.64 19.95 12.83
N CYS A 133 19.31 20.56 13.81
CA CYS A 133 20.24 21.66 13.56
C CYS A 133 21.41 21.25 12.67
N TRP A 134 21.97 20.06 12.89
CA TRP A 134 23.07 19.54 12.07
C TRP A 134 22.63 19.30 10.62
N LEU A 135 21.41 18.80 10.39
CA LEU A 135 20.88 18.56 9.04
C LEU A 135 20.82 19.83 8.18
N LEU A 136 20.71 21.02 8.78
CA LEU A 136 20.78 22.29 8.04
C LEU A 136 22.15 22.56 7.40
N THR A 137 23.19 21.91 7.91
CA THR A 137 24.58 22.03 7.42
C THR A 137 24.91 21.02 6.34
N VAL A 138 24.06 20.01 6.15
CA VAL A 138 24.25 18.95 5.15
C VAL A 138 23.94 19.53 3.76
N PRO A 139 24.85 19.41 2.78
CA PRO A 139 24.64 19.95 1.44
C PRO A 139 23.59 19.16 0.65
N ASP A 140 23.61 17.83 0.77
CA ASP A 140 22.65 16.93 0.17
C ASP A 140 22.23 15.85 1.17
N LEU A 141 20.93 15.74 1.41
CA LEU A 141 20.34 14.70 2.25
C LEU A 141 20.63 13.30 1.71
N SER A 142 20.72 13.12 0.38
CA SER A 142 20.88 11.81 -0.24
C SER A 142 22.24 11.15 0.08
N GLU A 143 23.25 11.95 0.41
CA GLU A 143 24.58 11.49 0.82
C GLU A 143 24.57 10.81 2.21
N GLN A 144 23.52 11.03 2.99
CA GLN A 144 23.37 10.42 4.30
C GLN A 144 22.68 9.06 4.16
N PRO A 145 23.27 7.96 4.67
CA PRO A 145 22.70 6.62 4.54
C PRO A 145 21.25 6.51 5.06
N GLU A 146 20.90 7.28 6.08
CA GLU A 146 19.55 7.33 6.66
C GLU A 146 18.51 7.96 5.71
N TYR A 147 18.92 8.85 4.81
CA TYR A 147 18.02 9.64 3.95
C TYR A 147 18.19 9.36 2.46
N GLN A 148 19.05 8.41 2.06
CA GLN A 148 19.34 8.07 0.66
C GLN A 148 18.08 7.83 -0.19
N ASN A 149 17.08 7.14 0.37
CA ASN A 149 15.82 6.81 -0.31
C ASN A 149 14.63 7.65 0.21
N TRP A 150 14.92 8.71 0.96
CA TRP A 150 13.89 9.54 1.56
C TRP A 150 13.20 10.36 0.47
N ASN A 151 11.86 10.42 0.54
CA ASN A 151 11.05 11.26 -0.33
C ASN A 151 9.81 11.73 0.44
N PRO A 152 9.26 12.92 0.11
CA PRO A 152 8.09 13.46 0.80
C PRO A 152 6.88 12.53 0.78
N GLU A 153 6.59 11.88 -0.35
CA GLU A 153 5.39 11.04 -0.51
C GLU A 153 5.37 9.86 0.48
N THR A 154 6.51 9.19 0.64
CA THR A 154 6.65 8.08 1.58
C THR A 154 6.71 8.55 3.02
N ALA A 155 7.45 9.63 3.28
CA ALA A 155 7.63 10.16 4.62
C ALA A 155 6.32 10.73 5.20
N ARG A 156 5.43 11.30 4.37
CA ARG A 156 4.09 11.73 4.80
C ARG A 156 3.20 10.57 5.23
N ILE A 157 3.29 9.40 4.57
CA ILE A 157 2.55 8.20 4.98
C ILE A 157 3.02 7.74 6.36
N GLN A 158 4.34 7.65 6.56
CA GLN A 158 4.91 7.29 7.86
C GLN A 158 4.54 8.30 8.96
N CYS A 159 4.57 9.60 8.64
CA CYS A 159 4.12 10.65 9.55
C CYS A 159 2.65 10.45 9.94
N PHE A 160 1.78 10.08 9.00
CA PHE A 160 0.38 9.78 9.30
C PHE A 160 0.24 8.55 10.20
N GLU A 161 0.99 7.48 9.97
CA GLU A 161 0.97 6.28 10.81
C GLU A 161 1.40 6.60 12.26
N GLU A 162 2.47 7.38 12.45
CA GLU A 162 2.90 7.83 13.78
C GLU A 162 1.85 8.73 14.47
N VAL A 163 1.21 9.62 13.71
CA VAL A 163 0.13 10.48 14.20
C VAL A 163 -1.12 9.66 14.57
N LEU A 164 -1.44 8.63 13.78
CA LEU A 164 -2.60 7.77 14.00
C LEU A 164 -2.55 7.10 15.37
N GLU A 165 -1.37 6.66 15.81
CA GLU A 165 -1.18 6.05 17.13
C GLU A 165 -1.49 7.02 18.28
N ILE A 166 -1.25 8.33 18.10
CA ILE A 166 -1.64 9.35 19.08
C ILE A 166 -3.17 9.51 19.10
N LEU A 167 -3.81 9.51 17.93
CA LEU A 167 -5.26 9.72 17.81
C LEU A 167 -6.09 8.57 18.39
N ARG A 168 -5.55 7.34 18.39
CA ARG A 168 -6.22 6.17 19.01
C ARG A 168 -6.59 6.42 20.47
N ALA A 169 -5.85 7.26 21.19
CA ALA A 169 -6.12 7.57 22.58
C ALA A 169 -7.37 8.47 22.76
N VAL A 170 -7.76 9.25 21.75
CA VAL A 170 -8.70 10.37 21.92
C VAL A 170 -9.89 10.36 20.98
N MET A 171 -9.88 9.53 19.93
CA MET A 171 -11.00 9.45 18.99
C MET A 171 -11.13 8.06 18.34
N PRO A 172 -12.33 7.68 17.87
CA PRO A 172 -12.53 6.44 17.14
C PRO A 172 -11.82 6.50 15.78
N VAL A 173 -10.78 5.67 15.64
CA VAL A 173 -9.97 5.61 14.41
C VAL A 173 -10.65 4.83 13.29
N VAL A 174 -11.42 3.80 13.62
CA VAL A 174 -12.04 2.88 12.63
C VAL A 174 -13.53 3.20 12.49
N LYS A 175 -14.08 3.08 11.27
CA LYS A 175 -15.54 3.21 11.05
C LYS A 175 -16.29 2.12 11.82
N LYS A 176 -17.34 2.48 12.55
CA LYS A 176 -18.27 1.48 13.14
C LYS A 176 -19.08 0.85 12.01
N ARG A 177 -18.82 -0.43 11.69
CA ARG A 177 -19.53 -1.16 10.62
C ARG A 177 -20.41 -2.26 11.19
N THR A 178 -21.59 -2.42 10.59
CA THR A 178 -22.53 -3.52 10.84
C THR A 178 -22.24 -4.74 9.96
N VAL A 179 -21.44 -4.60 8.89
CA VAL A 179 -21.18 -5.64 7.88
C VAL A 179 -19.75 -6.18 8.02
N LYS A 180 -19.61 -7.52 8.02
CA LYS A 180 -18.35 -8.26 8.26
C LYS A 180 -17.38 -8.35 7.07
N ARG A 181 -17.58 -7.61 5.97
CA ARG A 181 -16.71 -7.74 4.78
C ARG A 181 -15.38 -7.00 5.02
N PRO A 182 -14.22 -7.63 4.81
CA PRO A 182 -12.94 -6.98 4.97
C PRO A 182 -12.80 -5.85 3.95
N VAL A 183 -12.24 -4.72 4.40
CA VAL A 183 -12.06 -3.51 3.59
C VAL A 183 -10.67 -3.49 2.99
N THR A 184 -9.69 -3.93 3.76
CA THR A 184 -8.29 -4.03 3.34
C THR A 184 -8.03 -5.45 2.86
N PRO A 185 -7.35 -5.62 1.71
CA PRO A 185 -6.89 -6.95 1.28
C PRO A 185 -5.89 -7.54 2.27
N ASN A 186 -5.78 -8.87 2.30
CA ASN A 186 -4.68 -9.57 2.97
C ASN A 186 -3.34 -9.24 2.29
N GLU A 187 -2.22 -9.39 2.97
CA GLU A 187 -0.88 -9.13 2.40
C GLU A 187 -0.66 -9.89 1.08
N ASP A 188 -0.06 -9.21 0.11
CA ASP A 188 0.26 -9.67 -1.25
C ASP A 188 -0.91 -10.31 -2.00
N ARG A 189 -2.15 -9.90 -1.72
CA ARG A 189 -3.34 -10.54 -2.29
C ARG A 189 -3.38 -10.49 -3.82
N LEU A 190 -2.94 -9.39 -4.42
CA LEU A 190 -2.88 -9.23 -5.87
C LEU A 190 -1.90 -10.25 -6.49
N THR A 191 -0.66 -10.30 -5.98
CA THR A 191 0.37 -11.24 -6.42
C THR A 191 -0.10 -12.68 -6.29
N ASN A 192 -0.69 -13.01 -5.14
CA ASN A 192 -1.26 -14.33 -4.88
C ASN A 192 -2.40 -14.70 -5.85
N LEU A 193 -3.23 -13.74 -6.25
CA LEU A 193 -4.28 -13.96 -7.26
C LEU A 193 -3.69 -14.19 -8.66
N ILE A 194 -2.63 -13.45 -9.01
CA ILE A 194 -1.94 -13.62 -10.29
C ILE A 194 -1.29 -15.00 -10.38
N VAL A 195 -0.56 -15.44 -9.35
CA VAL A 195 0.05 -16.79 -9.29
C VAL A 195 -1.02 -17.87 -9.42
N LYS A 196 -2.13 -17.73 -8.70
CA LYS A 196 -3.26 -18.66 -8.80
C LYS A 196 -3.89 -18.65 -10.20
N GLY A 197 -3.98 -17.48 -10.83
CA GLY A 197 -4.45 -17.33 -12.21
C GLY A 197 -3.58 -18.08 -13.20
N LEU A 198 -2.26 -17.88 -13.13
CA LEU A 198 -1.29 -18.59 -13.98
C LEU A 198 -1.38 -20.11 -13.81
N CYS A 199 -1.40 -20.59 -12.56
CA CYS A 199 -1.54 -22.01 -12.28
C CYS A 199 -2.85 -22.56 -12.85
N PHE A 200 -3.95 -21.82 -12.68
CA PHE A 200 -5.25 -22.22 -13.19
C PHE A 200 -5.25 -22.31 -14.72
N GLU A 201 -4.72 -21.31 -15.43
CA GLU A 201 -4.63 -21.33 -16.90
C GLU A 201 -3.79 -22.50 -17.40
N SER A 202 -2.61 -22.74 -16.80
CA SER A 202 -1.77 -23.89 -17.13
C SER A 202 -2.46 -25.23 -16.86
N CYS A 203 -3.24 -25.35 -15.77
CA CYS A 203 -4.04 -26.55 -15.49
C CYS A 203 -5.14 -26.76 -16.53
N VAL A 204 -5.84 -25.70 -16.94
CA VAL A 204 -6.88 -25.80 -17.98
C VAL A 204 -6.28 -26.32 -19.28
N GLU A 205 -5.16 -25.76 -19.71
CA GLU A 205 -4.46 -26.19 -20.92
C GLU A 205 -3.98 -27.64 -20.81
N TYR A 206 -3.34 -28.00 -19.70
CA TYR A 206 -2.87 -29.36 -19.44
C TYR A 206 -4.00 -30.40 -19.51
N CYS A 207 -5.14 -30.13 -18.84
CA CYS A 207 -6.29 -31.02 -18.86
C CYS A 207 -6.94 -31.11 -20.26
N GLN A 208 -7.02 -30.00 -20.99
CA GLN A 208 -7.54 -30.00 -22.36
C GLN A 208 -6.66 -30.85 -23.30
N GLN A 209 -5.34 -30.69 -23.21
CA GLN A 209 -4.39 -31.49 -24.00
C GLN A 209 -4.54 -32.99 -23.69
N ARG A 210 -4.63 -33.36 -22.41
CA ARG A 210 -4.88 -34.76 -22.00
C ARG A 210 -6.21 -35.29 -22.51
N ALA A 211 -7.29 -34.50 -22.42
CA ALA A 211 -8.61 -34.91 -22.87
C ALA A 211 -8.71 -35.13 -24.39
N LEU A 212 -7.94 -34.37 -25.18
CA LEU A 212 -7.95 -34.47 -26.65
C LEU A 212 -6.99 -35.52 -27.19
N ASN A 213 -5.78 -35.61 -26.62
CA ASN A 213 -4.68 -36.37 -27.23
C ASN A 213 -4.44 -37.75 -26.61
N GLY A 214 -5.08 -38.07 -25.48
CA GLY A 214 -5.17 -39.42 -24.91
C GLY A 214 -3.89 -40.00 -24.31
N ASP A 215 -2.71 -39.68 -24.85
CA ASP A 215 -1.38 -40.11 -24.37
C ASP A 215 -0.34 -39.03 -24.72
N PHE A 216 0.21 -38.38 -23.70
CA PHE A 216 1.50 -37.69 -23.80
C PHE A 216 2.48 -38.48 -22.93
N ASN A 217 3.71 -38.68 -23.42
CA ASN A 217 4.80 -39.28 -22.65
C ASN A 217 4.86 -38.67 -21.24
N ASP A 218 5.01 -39.53 -20.23
CA ASP A 218 5.10 -39.17 -18.79
C ASP A 218 6.21 -38.16 -18.46
N ASP A 219 7.10 -37.84 -19.41
CA ASP A 219 8.18 -36.86 -19.26
C ASP A 219 7.74 -35.39 -19.43
N ASN A 220 6.48 -35.13 -19.81
CA ASN A 220 5.95 -33.76 -19.85
C ASN A 220 5.61 -33.27 -18.44
N ASN A 221 6.65 -32.82 -17.73
CA ASN A 221 6.51 -32.11 -16.47
C ASN A 221 5.53 -30.94 -16.65
N PHE A 222 4.51 -30.89 -15.77
CA PHE A 222 3.59 -29.76 -15.69
C PHE A 222 4.41 -28.47 -15.44
N THR A 223 4.37 -27.53 -16.38
CA THR A 223 5.05 -26.24 -16.25
C THR A 223 4.02 -25.13 -16.19
N VAL A 224 4.20 -24.22 -15.23
CA VAL A 224 3.37 -23.01 -15.12
C VAL A 224 3.95 -21.94 -16.04
N SER A 225 3.10 -21.33 -16.86
CA SER A 225 3.51 -20.21 -17.72
C SER A 225 3.98 -19.03 -16.87
N SER A 226 5.05 -18.36 -17.29
CA SER A 226 5.53 -17.12 -16.69
C SER A 226 4.93 -15.86 -17.35
N ASN A 227 4.18 -16.02 -18.45
CA ASN A 227 3.61 -14.90 -19.17
C ASN A 227 2.25 -14.48 -18.59
N ILE A 228 2.24 -13.41 -17.81
CA ILE A 228 1.03 -12.83 -17.20
C ILE A 228 0.21 -12.01 -18.22
N LEU A 229 0.84 -11.49 -19.28
CA LEU A 229 0.22 -10.51 -20.18
C LEU A 229 -0.57 -11.16 -21.32
N CYS A 230 -0.29 -12.43 -21.62
CA CYS A 230 -1.00 -13.18 -22.64
C CYS A 230 -1.59 -14.45 -22.01
N GLY A 231 -2.92 -14.52 -21.95
CA GLY A 231 -3.65 -15.65 -21.39
C GLY A 231 -4.88 -16.02 -22.22
N THR A 232 -5.49 -17.16 -21.92
CA THR A 232 -6.73 -17.60 -22.59
C THR A 232 -7.94 -16.84 -22.06
N SER A 233 -8.95 -16.61 -22.89
CA SER A 233 -10.17 -15.89 -22.47
C SER A 233 -10.97 -16.68 -21.43
N HIS A 234 -11.84 -16.01 -20.65
CA HIS A 234 -12.71 -16.67 -19.65
C HIS A 234 -13.64 -17.76 -20.23
N GLU A 235 -13.82 -17.82 -21.54
CA GLU A 235 -14.60 -18.89 -22.19
C GLU A 235 -13.96 -20.26 -21.98
N SER A 236 -12.62 -20.34 -21.99
CA SER A 236 -11.88 -21.58 -21.71
C SER A 236 -12.14 -22.08 -20.28
N THR A 237 -12.30 -21.16 -19.33
CA THR A 237 -12.62 -21.44 -17.92
C THR A 237 -14.00 -22.07 -17.77
N GLY A 238 -15.01 -21.53 -18.46
CA GLY A 238 -16.37 -22.07 -18.44
C GLY A 238 -16.43 -23.50 -19.00
N ASN A 239 -15.72 -23.75 -20.10
CA ASN A 239 -15.60 -25.08 -20.71
C ASN A 239 -14.91 -26.07 -19.76
N PHE A 240 -13.83 -25.65 -19.10
CA PHE A 240 -13.14 -26.48 -18.11
C PHE A 240 -14.04 -26.86 -16.93
N ILE A 241 -14.81 -25.91 -16.38
CA ILE A 241 -15.76 -26.21 -15.30
C ILE A 241 -16.86 -27.18 -15.79
N SER A 242 -17.32 -27.04 -17.03
CA SER A 242 -18.27 -27.96 -17.63
C SER A 242 -17.68 -29.37 -17.78
N TRP A 243 -16.42 -29.46 -18.22
CA TRP A 243 -15.70 -30.72 -18.35
C TRP A 243 -15.49 -31.38 -16.99
N LEU A 244 -15.03 -30.64 -15.98
CA LEU A 244 -14.90 -31.15 -14.61
C LEU A 244 -16.23 -31.74 -14.11
N LYS A 245 -17.35 -31.04 -14.31
CA LYS A 245 -18.69 -31.56 -13.91
C LYS A 245 -19.13 -32.81 -14.65
N SER A 246 -18.50 -33.15 -15.78
CA SER A 246 -18.82 -34.34 -16.57
C SER A 246 -17.98 -35.56 -16.21
N LEU A 247 -16.99 -35.41 -15.32
CA LEU A 247 -16.14 -36.52 -14.89
C LEU A 247 -16.93 -37.55 -14.05
N PRO A 248 -16.64 -38.86 -14.21
CA PRO A 248 -17.20 -39.90 -13.34
C PRO A 248 -16.84 -39.70 -11.87
N GLN A 249 -17.69 -40.23 -10.97
CA GLN A 249 -17.45 -40.11 -9.52
C GLN A 249 -16.12 -40.73 -9.08
N ASP A 250 -15.69 -41.80 -9.74
CA ASP A 250 -14.44 -42.51 -9.45
C ASP A 250 -13.20 -41.65 -9.70
N SER A 251 -13.32 -40.53 -10.45
CA SER A 251 -12.24 -39.57 -10.66
C SER A 251 -11.95 -38.69 -9.43
N TYR A 252 -12.79 -38.71 -8.40
CA TYR A 252 -12.66 -37.89 -7.18
C TYR A 252 -12.25 -38.69 -5.93
N VAL A 253 -11.73 -39.91 -6.12
CA VAL A 253 -11.40 -40.82 -5.01
C VAL A 253 -10.05 -40.49 -4.36
N SER A 254 -9.12 -39.93 -5.11
CA SER A 254 -7.80 -39.54 -4.59
C SER A 254 -7.84 -38.13 -3.98
N ASP A 255 -7.26 -37.99 -2.80
CA ASP A 255 -7.07 -36.69 -2.15
C ASP A 255 -6.01 -35.85 -2.87
N PHE A 256 -6.07 -34.53 -2.67
CA PHE A 256 -5.01 -33.64 -3.12
C PHE A 256 -3.74 -33.87 -2.30
N GLU A 257 -2.65 -34.22 -2.98
CA GLU A 257 -1.33 -34.26 -2.37
C GLU A 257 -0.74 -32.85 -2.26
N PRO A 258 -0.11 -32.50 -1.12
CA PRO A 258 0.56 -31.22 -0.99
C PRO A 258 1.75 -31.15 -1.94
N MET A 259 1.81 -30.08 -2.73
CA MET A 259 2.92 -29.79 -3.63
C MET A 259 3.42 -28.37 -3.35
N ASP A 260 4.72 -28.23 -3.14
CA ASP A 260 5.35 -26.93 -2.98
C ASP A 260 5.49 -26.26 -4.35
N LEU A 261 5.03 -25.01 -4.44
CA LEU A 261 5.20 -24.17 -5.61
C LEU A 261 6.33 -23.17 -5.34
N ASP A 262 7.43 -23.28 -6.10
CA ASP A 262 8.50 -22.28 -6.06
C ASP A 262 8.08 -21.01 -6.81
N VAL A 263 7.76 -19.96 -6.06
CA VAL A 263 7.33 -18.67 -6.61
C VAL A 263 8.45 -17.66 -6.46
N ASN A 264 9.14 -17.40 -7.56
CA ASN A 264 10.17 -16.38 -7.62
C ASN A 264 9.55 -15.02 -7.98
N PHE A 265 9.37 -14.16 -6.98
CA PHE A 265 8.91 -12.79 -7.17
C PHE A 265 10.09 -11.81 -7.11
N HIS A 266 10.28 -11.05 -8.19
CA HIS A 266 11.28 -9.99 -8.25
C HIS A 266 10.61 -8.64 -8.01
N HIS A 267 10.92 -8.03 -6.86
CA HIS A 267 10.48 -6.67 -6.54
C HIS A 267 11.12 -5.65 -7.48
N LEU A 268 10.47 -4.48 -7.61
CA LEU A 268 11.03 -3.38 -8.38
C LEU A 268 12.31 -2.89 -7.71
N THR A 269 13.45 -3.07 -8.39
CA THR A 269 14.72 -2.47 -7.95
C THR A 269 14.69 -0.98 -8.25
N LYS A 270 14.91 -0.15 -7.21
CA LYS A 270 15.10 1.30 -7.33
C LYS A 270 16.54 1.64 -7.64
#